data_AF-A0A9E6AJS8-F1
#
_entry.id   AF-A0A9E6AJS8-F1
#
_cell.length_a   1.000
_cell.length_b   1.000
_cell.length_c   1.000
_cell.angle_alpha   90.00
_cell.angle_beta   90.00
_cell.angle_gamma   90.00
#
_symmetry.space_group_name_H-M   'P 1'
#
loop_
_entity.id
_entity.type
_entity.pdbx_description
1 polymer ?
#
loop_
_entity_poly.entity_id
_entity_poly.type
_entity_poly.pdbx_seq_one_letter_code
_entity_poly.pdbx_strand_id
1 'polypeptide(L)'
;MEPGKSLPKGSQPKRRRRRGGKKNPAETKTASAVLKQPKTALQEKPVDAPLSPSEVSAMKQHFEFLKRHRKVLRLSLNAQEDLLLNGVKEPSHRGICRHLLGKLDKGRVLSAAERLGPVERTRMLEGIVRFSADVTYLLLYLESVKESAAQQEATGALNTALAQLDFDAISPAQMCKVLDLIVELFTDEQRPQILFGLLRSASFRKIFDSSSEGLPDELAGVLLPLRAAEAVVLHDRPNPCSVQDLRVGIQHMIQAPRATLCAYPASVRARLFSLAVEATRGGAASSGQGLTALLESFSRDPREHSAAGMKMVVWLLAASREKDAKRLLSALSKAHPKASDAARWLSALDKERLGRLFFLGRSPSKLPPMRFVEAFDPICGAPVFVASGSEEHSGIIESLAAIYERSAGTGVPTVIRSETGKRPHLVLRREAGVGTRGDQEGRKFTEDGFRNACRDIATAMDRLGRVAISLPGLEPWRLGKDAGGRRWILDLSGASMAGSVELDTIGAASSQNTKVLKAWLLKLAHSSTAYLPSPEWLTAVDGASDCPALVRAVYRH
;
A
#
# COMPACT_ATOMS: atom_id res chain seq x y z
N MET A 1 -47.63 -65.01 -14.87
CA MET A 1 -46.38 -65.75 -14.56
C MET A 1 -45.75 -65.09 -13.35
N GLU A 2 -46.01 -65.60 -12.16
CA GLU A 2 -45.01 -65.58 -11.08
C GLU A 2 -44.21 -66.89 -11.20
N PRO A 3 -42.95 -67.04 -10.70
CA PRO A 3 -42.46 -66.44 -9.45
C PRO A 3 -40.95 -66.10 -9.36
N GLY A 4 -40.57 -65.39 -8.30
CA GLY A 4 -39.55 -65.93 -7.39
C GLY A 4 -38.25 -65.15 -7.14
N LYS A 5 -37.93 -65.09 -5.83
CA LYS A 5 -36.61 -64.99 -5.17
C LYS A 5 -36.11 -63.58 -4.83
N SER A 6 -36.28 -63.09 -3.59
CA SER A 6 -35.67 -63.47 -2.28
C SER A 6 -34.43 -62.63 -1.93
N LEU A 7 -34.54 -61.86 -0.85
CA LEU A 7 -33.41 -61.32 -0.05
C LEU A 7 -32.60 -62.48 0.57
N PRO A 8 -31.28 -62.31 0.86
CA PRO A 8 -30.93 -62.04 2.27
C PRO A 8 -29.65 -61.21 2.56
N LYS A 9 -29.65 -60.63 3.76
CA LYS A 9 -28.56 -60.45 4.76
C LYS A 9 -27.36 -59.53 4.45
N GLY A 10 -27.41 -58.33 5.04
CA GLY A 10 -26.68 -58.02 6.28
C GLY A 10 -25.15 -57.96 6.24
N SER A 11 -24.61 -56.74 6.29
CA SER A 11 -23.36 -56.45 6.99
C SER A 11 -23.39 -55.04 7.58
N GLN A 12 -23.23 -54.98 8.91
CA GLN A 12 -23.24 -53.76 9.70
C GLN A 12 -22.05 -52.84 9.37
N PRO A 13 -22.20 -51.49 9.38
CA PRO A 13 -21.07 -50.62 9.57
C PRO A 13 -20.72 -50.55 11.06
N LYS A 14 -19.55 -51.10 11.38
CA LYS A 14 -18.89 -51.10 12.70
C LYS A 14 -18.91 -49.70 13.34
N ARG A 15 -19.65 -49.58 14.45
CA ARG A 15 -19.40 -48.60 15.52
C ARG A 15 -17.95 -48.79 16.00
N ARG A 16 -17.07 -47.82 15.73
CA ARG A 16 -15.74 -47.77 16.35
C ARG A 16 -15.44 -46.38 16.91
N ARG A 17 -15.65 -46.30 18.22
CA ARG A 17 -14.87 -45.58 19.25
C ARG A 17 -14.56 -44.09 19.00
N ARG A 18 -15.40 -43.24 19.61
CA ARG A 18 -14.96 -41.98 20.23
C ARG A 18 -13.75 -42.25 21.11
N ARG A 19 -12.57 -41.81 20.69
CA ARG A 19 -11.43 -41.57 21.57
C ARG A 19 -11.36 -40.07 21.80
N GLY A 20 -11.65 -39.68 23.04
CA GLY A 20 -11.31 -38.36 23.56
C GLY A 20 -9.80 -38.16 23.45
N GLY A 21 -9.42 -37.09 22.78
CA GLY A 21 -8.06 -36.57 22.71
C GLY A 21 -8.06 -35.17 23.31
N LYS A 22 -7.53 -35.11 24.54
CA LYS A 22 -7.01 -33.95 25.29
C LYS A 22 -7.28 -32.55 24.72
N LYS A 23 -8.05 -31.79 25.50
CA LYS A 23 -7.94 -30.32 25.59
C LYS A 23 -6.48 -29.96 25.88
N ASN A 24 -5.79 -29.37 24.92
CA ASN A 24 -4.58 -28.59 25.21
C ASN A 24 -5.02 -27.18 25.61
N PRO A 25 -4.60 -26.68 26.78
CA PRO A 25 -4.79 -25.29 27.18
C PRO A 25 -3.59 -24.48 26.68
N ALA A 26 -3.84 -23.56 25.75
CA ALA A 26 -3.07 -22.33 25.49
C ALA A 26 -3.52 -21.77 24.14
N GLU A 27 -4.77 -21.31 24.08
CA GLU A 27 -5.10 -20.27 23.11
C GLU A 27 -4.35 -19.02 23.56
N THR A 28 -3.25 -18.72 22.87
CA THR A 28 -2.60 -17.41 22.91
C THR A 28 -3.64 -16.41 22.42
N LYS A 29 -4.34 -15.78 23.37
CA LYS A 29 -5.30 -14.70 23.12
C LYS A 29 -4.57 -13.64 22.30
N THR A 30 -4.92 -13.54 21.04
CA THR A 30 -4.46 -12.50 20.13
C THR A 30 -4.82 -11.13 20.71
N ALA A 31 -3.85 -10.21 20.70
CA ALA A 31 -3.96 -8.84 21.20
C ALA A 31 -5.08 -8.00 20.56
N SER A 32 -5.78 -8.51 19.53
CA SER A 32 -6.92 -7.86 18.88
C SER A 32 -8.21 -7.82 19.71
N ALA A 33 -8.30 -8.54 20.84
CA ALA A 33 -9.52 -8.62 21.64
C ALA A 33 -9.65 -7.57 22.76
N VAL A 34 -8.69 -6.66 22.95
CA VAL A 34 -8.49 -6.02 24.26
C VAL A 34 -9.15 -4.65 24.46
N LEU A 35 -9.59 -3.92 23.43
CA LEU A 35 -10.19 -2.59 23.63
C LEU A 35 -11.73 -2.63 23.57
N LYS A 36 -12.35 -3.35 24.52
CA LYS A 36 -13.73 -3.03 24.94
C LYS A 36 -13.63 -2.16 26.18
N GLN A 37 -13.91 -0.88 26.04
CA GLN A 37 -13.92 0.09 27.15
C GLN A 37 -14.86 -0.39 28.27
N PRO A 38 -14.37 -0.67 29.49
CA PRO A 38 -15.21 -0.62 30.66
C PRO A 38 -15.26 0.84 31.11
N LYS A 39 -16.28 1.58 30.67
CA LYS A 39 -16.63 2.85 31.31
C LYS A 39 -16.84 2.60 32.80
N THR A 40 -16.18 3.37 33.66
CA THR A 40 -16.40 3.36 35.11
C THR A 40 -17.83 3.83 35.39
N ALA A 41 -18.78 2.88 35.37
CA ALA A 41 -20.23 3.07 35.42
C ALA A 41 -20.75 3.90 36.61
N LEU A 42 -19.88 4.18 37.59
CA LEU A 42 -20.18 4.96 38.77
C LEU A 42 -20.27 6.46 38.52
N GLN A 43 -19.67 7.03 37.47
CA GLN A 43 -19.60 8.49 37.27
C GLN A 43 -20.77 9.10 36.46
N GLU A 44 -21.42 8.34 35.57
CA GLU A 44 -22.46 8.88 34.66
C GLU A 44 -23.88 8.96 35.29
N LYS A 45 -24.17 8.25 36.39
CA LYS A 45 -25.54 8.15 36.95
C LYS A 45 -25.84 9.18 38.05
N PRO A 46 -27.09 9.65 38.21
CA PRO A 46 -27.48 10.60 39.26
C PRO A 46 -27.22 10.07 40.68
N VAL A 47 -26.91 10.98 41.60
CA VAL A 47 -26.43 10.69 42.97
C VAL A 47 -27.42 9.87 43.81
N ASP A 48 -28.72 10.03 43.51
CA ASP A 48 -29.82 9.40 44.25
C ASP A 48 -30.22 8.04 43.68
N ALA A 49 -29.64 7.62 42.56
CA ALA A 49 -29.92 6.30 41.99
C ALA A 49 -29.23 5.20 42.81
N PRO A 50 -29.95 4.15 43.24
CA PRO A 50 -29.37 3.04 43.98
C PRO A 50 -28.28 2.32 43.17
N LEU A 51 -27.31 1.74 43.87
CA LEU A 51 -26.25 0.95 43.26
C LEU A 51 -26.81 -0.40 42.79
N SER A 52 -26.48 -0.80 41.57
CA SER A 52 -26.79 -2.14 41.07
C SER A 52 -25.95 -3.21 41.79
N PRO A 53 -26.37 -4.49 41.80
CA PRO A 53 -25.65 -5.56 42.52
C PRO A 53 -24.17 -5.71 42.13
N SER A 54 -23.84 -5.47 40.84
CA SER A 54 -22.46 -5.47 40.36
C SER A 54 -21.66 -4.26 40.86
N GLU A 55 -22.27 -3.08 40.94
CA GLU A 55 -21.64 -1.89 41.52
C GLU A 55 -21.41 -2.03 43.03
N VAL A 56 -22.33 -2.65 43.76
CA VAL A 56 -22.17 -2.97 45.20
C VAL A 56 -20.98 -3.90 45.41
N SER A 57 -20.85 -4.95 44.58
CA SER A 57 -19.72 -5.89 44.65
C SER A 57 -18.38 -5.20 44.38
N ALA A 58 -18.31 -4.37 43.34
CA ALA A 58 -17.11 -3.57 43.03
C ALA A 58 -16.77 -2.60 44.18
N MET A 59 -17.77 -1.94 44.76
CA MET A 59 -17.57 -0.98 45.85
C MET A 59 -17.02 -1.66 47.12
N LYS A 60 -17.50 -2.87 47.44
CA LYS A 60 -16.94 -3.67 48.55
C LYS A 60 -15.44 -3.94 48.34
N GLN A 61 -15.02 -4.23 47.11
CA GLN A 61 -13.60 -4.44 46.80
C GLN A 61 -12.78 -3.15 46.93
N HIS A 62 -13.32 -2.01 46.49
CA HIS A 62 -12.64 -0.71 46.64
C HIS A 62 -12.52 -0.30 48.12
N PHE A 63 -13.53 -0.57 48.95
CA PHE A 63 -13.50 -0.25 50.38
C PHE A 63 -12.55 -1.16 51.16
N GLU A 64 -12.47 -2.45 50.80
CA GLU A 64 -11.44 -3.35 51.33
C GLU A 64 -10.03 -2.86 51.01
N PHE A 65 -9.81 -2.33 49.80
CA PHE A 65 -8.55 -1.67 49.45
C PHE A 65 -8.28 -0.44 50.34
N LEU A 66 -9.26 0.46 50.49
CA LEU A 66 -9.10 1.66 51.31
C LEU A 66 -8.84 1.33 52.79
N LYS A 67 -9.44 0.26 53.31
CA LYS A 67 -9.17 -0.26 54.66
C LYS A 67 -7.72 -0.64 54.85
N ARG A 68 -7.13 -1.38 53.90
CA ARG A 68 -5.73 -1.81 53.96
C ARG A 68 -4.75 -0.63 53.89
N HIS A 69 -5.07 0.38 53.08
CA HIS A 69 -4.17 1.51 52.83
C HIS A 69 -4.51 2.79 53.62
N ARG A 70 -5.49 2.74 54.53
CA ARG A 70 -5.98 3.90 55.31
C ARG A 70 -4.88 4.71 55.98
N LYS A 71 -3.95 4.04 56.69
CA LYS A 71 -2.86 4.69 57.43
C LYS A 71 -1.86 5.37 56.49
N VAL A 72 -1.55 4.71 55.38
CA VAL A 72 -0.60 5.21 54.38
C VAL A 72 -1.17 6.44 53.66
N LEU A 73 -2.44 6.37 53.25
CA LEU A 73 -3.17 7.44 52.57
C LEU A 73 -3.67 8.56 53.51
N ARG A 74 -3.46 8.43 54.83
CA ARG A 74 -3.88 9.39 55.87
C ARG A 74 -5.35 9.83 55.73
N LEU A 75 -6.24 8.86 55.48
CA LEU A 75 -7.66 9.13 55.30
C LEU A 75 -8.36 9.46 56.63
N SER A 76 -9.00 10.63 56.68
CA SER A 76 -9.89 11.04 57.77
C SER A 76 -11.34 10.66 57.43
N LEU A 77 -11.91 9.75 58.22
CA LEU A 77 -13.22 9.16 58.01
C LEU A 77 -14.20 9.65 59.09
N ASN A 78 -15.44 9.93 58.69
CA ASN A 78 -16.54 10.12 59.64
C ASN A 78 -17.13 8.76 60.09
N ALA A 79 -18.00 8.77 61.09
CA ALA A 79 -18.58 7.54 61.64
C ALA A 79 -19.34 6.69 60.61
N GLN A 80 -20.03 7.33 59.65
CA GLN A 80 -20.79 6.60 58.61
C GLN A 80 -19.87 5.95 57.56
N GLU A 81 -18.80 6.61 57.18
CA GLU A 81 -17.79 6.08 56.27
C GLU A 81 -16.99 4.94 56.91
N ASP A 82 -16.68 5.05 58.21
CA ASP A 82 -15.96 4.01 58.94
C ASP A 82 -16.78 2.71 59.01
N LEU A 83 -18.11 2.81 59.14
CA LEU A 83 -19.03 1.66 59.07
C LEU A 83 -19.06 1.00 57.68
N LEU A 84 -18.98 1.80 56.60
CA LEU A 84 -18.91 1.30 55.22
C LEU A 84 -17.57 0.60 54.96
N LEU A 85 -16.49 1.22 55.41
CA LEU A 85 -15.12 0.77 55.17
C LEU A 85 -14.77 -0.49 55.98
N ASN A 86 -15.40 -0.68 57.15
CA ASN A 86 -15.28 -1.90 57.95
C ASN A 86 -16.23 -3.03 57.52
N GLY A 87 -17.13 -2.79 56.56
CA GLY A 87 -18.08 -3.79 56.06
C GLY A 87 -19.29 -4.03 56.96
N VAL A 88 -19.53 -3.16 57.95
CA VAL A 88 -20.68 -3.23 58.86
C VAL A 88 -21.96 -2.75 58.15
N LYS A 89 -21.82 -1.79 57.23
CA LYS A 89 -22.91 -1.25 56.42
C LYS A 89 -22.65 -1.54 54.93
N GLU A 90 -23.67 -1.94 54.18
CA GLU A 90 -23.54 -2.14 52.75
C GLU A 90 -23.46 -0.81 51.98
N PRO A 91 -22.65 -0.74 50.90
CA PRO A 91 -22.58 0.42 50.02
C PRO A 91 -23.84 0.48 49.13
N SER A 92 -24.94 0.98 49.69
CA SER A 92 -26.22 1.15 48.98
C SER A 92 -26.41 2.55 48.39
N HIS A 93 -25.80 3.58 49.02
CA HIS A 93 -25.98 4.98 48.65
C HIS A 93 -24.84 5.49 47.78
N ARG A 94 -25.12 5.80 46.50
CA ARG A 94 -24.12 6.23 45.50
C ARG A 94 -23.39 7.51 45.91
N GLY A 95 -24.10 8.51 46.45
CA GLY A 95 -23.49 9.76 46.93
C GLY A 95 -22.43 9.59 48.02
N ILE A 96 -22.71 8.76 49.04
CA ILE A 96 -21.76 8.50 50.14
C ILE A 96 -20.55 7.73 49.62
N CYS A 97 -20.76 6.76 48.72
CA CYS A 97 -19.66 6.03 48.09
C CYS A 97 -18.78 6.94 47.23
N ARG A 98 -19.38 7.86 46.45
CA ARG A 98 -18.64 8.88 45.69
C ARG A 98 -17.86 9.82 46.60
N HIS A 99 -18.47 10.29 47.69
CA HIS A 99 -17.78 11.18 48.64
C HIS A 99 -16.56 10.50 49.26
N LEU A 100 -16.69 9.24 49.69
CA LEU A 100 -15.59 8.47 50.27
C LEU A 100 -14.45 8.22 49.28
N LEU A 101 -14.76 7.87 48.02
CA LEU A 101 -13.74 7.75 46.97
C LEU A 101 -13.13 9.11 46.62
N GLY A 102 -13.91 10.19 46.68
CA GLY A 102 -13.45 11.57 46.43
C GLY A 102 -12.50 12.13 47.50
N LYS A 103 -12.40 11.51 48.68
CA LYS A 103 -11.39 11.86 49.71
C LYS A 103 -9.96 11.45 49.33
N LEU A 104 -9.80 10.71 48.24
CA LEU A 104 -8.51 10.43 47.61
C LEU A 104 -8.15 11.57 46.67
N ASP A 105 -7.57 12.63 47.24
CA ASP A 105 -6.99 13.72 46.46
C ASP A 105 -5.59 13.37 45.92
N LYS A 106 -5.18 14.12 44.89
CA LYS A 106 -3.91 13.92 44.18
C LYS A 106 -2.69 14.09 45.08
N GLY A 107 -2.72 15.05 46.01
CA GLY A 107 -1.62 15.31 46.92
C GLY A 107 -1.36 14.13 47.86
N ARG A 108 -2.42 13.54 48.43
CA ARG A 108 -2.31 12.39 49.35
C ARG A 108 -1.74 11.16 48.68
N VAL A 109 -2.19 10.87 47.46
CA VAL A 109 -1.71 9.69 46.70
C VAL A 109 -0.23 9.86 46.33
N LEU A 110 0.18 11.04 45.86
CA LEU A 110 1.58 11.31 45.52
C LEU A 110 2.49 11.22 46.75
N SER A 111 2.14 11.91 47.85
CA SER A 111 2.92 11.84 49.09
C SER A 111 2.91 10.44 49.71
N ALA A 112 1.85 9.64 49.52
CA ALA A 112 1.85 8.23 49.91
C ALA A 112 2.81 7.41 49.06
N ALA A 113 2.81 7.62 47.74
CA ALA A 113 3.68 6.91 46.81
C ALA A 113 5.17 7.17 47.08
N GLU A 114 5.55 8.42 47.39
CA GLU A 114 6.94 8.79 47.74
C GLU A 114 7.47 8.10 49.00
N ARG A 115 6.57 7.71 49.92
CA ARG A 115 6.93 7.07 51.20
C ARG A 115 7.05 5.55 51.10
N LEU A 116 6.58 4.95 50.01
CA LEU A 116 6.53 3.50 49.83
C LEU A 116 7.69 3.01 48.97
N GLY A 117 8.18 1.80 49.27
CA GLY A 117 9.11 1.10 48.39
C GLY A 117 8.46 0.70 47.05
N PRO A 118 9.24 0.42 45.99
CA PRO A 118 8.73 0.25 44.62
C PRO A 118 7.58 -0.78 44.51
N VAL A 119 7.71 -1.94 45.16
CA VAL A 119 6.70 -3.01 45.11
C VAL A 119 5.40 -2.62 45.84
N GLU A 120 5.50 -1.98 47.00
CA GLU A 120 4.34 -1.56 47.78
C GLU A 120 3.62 -0.38 47.12
N ARG A 121 4.39 0.55 46.54
CA ARG A 121 3.89 1.66 45.74
C ARG A 121 3.08 1.15 44.54
N THR A 122 3.61 0.17 43.81
CA THR A 122 2.92 -0.47 42.68
C THR A 122 1.60 -1.12 43.10
N ARG A 123 1.59 -1.91 44.19
CA ARG A 123 0.35 -2.54 44.69
C ARG A 123 -0.69 -1.53 45.13
N MET A 124 -0.27 -0.45 45.78
CA MET A 124 -1.16 0.64 46.19
C MET A 124 -1.78 1.32 44.96
N LEU A 125 -0.95 1.69 43.99
CA LEU A 125 -1.40 2.41 42.80
C LEU A 125 -2.27 1.55 41.89
N GLU A 126 -1.99 0.24 41.78
CA GLU A 126 -2.87 -0.71 41.08
C GLU A 126 -4.29 -0.68 41.65
N GLY A 127 -4.42 -0.64 42.97
CA GLY A 127 -5.72 -0.56 43.63
C GLY A 127 -6.46 0.75 43.34
N ILE A 128 -5.75 1.88 43.28
CA ILE A 128 -6.31 3.21 42.98
C ILE A 128 -6.77 3.30 41.52
N VAL A 129 -5.96 2.81 40.58
CA VAL A 129 -6.28 2.84 39.14
C VAL A 129 -7.57 2.08 38.82
N ARG A 130 -7.92 1.04 39.58
CA ARG A 130 -9.17 0.26 39.35
C ARG A 130 -10.45 1.08 39.48
N PHE A 131 -10.43 2.21 40.18
CA PHE A 131 -11.62 3.04 40.41
C PHE A 131 -11.42 4.54 40.16
N SER A 132 -10.20 4.99 39.88
CA SER A 132 -9.90 6.36 39.47
C SER A 132 -9.47 6.40 38.01
N ALA A 133 -10.10 7.28 37.23
CA ALA A 133 -9.73 7.53 35.83
C ALA A 133 -8.68 8.64 35.67
N ASP A 134 -8.09 9.14 36.76
CA ASP A 134 -7.07 10.20 36.70
C ASP A 134 -5.76 9.66 36.09
N VAL A 135 -5.39 10.21 34.94
CA VAL A 135 -4.17 9.85 34.19
C VAL A 135 -2.90 10.02 35.02
N THR A 136 -2.89 10.91 36.01
CA THR A 136 -1.74 11.10 36.90
C THR A 136 -1.45 9.83 37.69
N TYR A 137 -2.49 9.19 38.25
CA TYR A 137 -2.32 7.96 39.02
C TYR A 137 -1.93 6.79 38.12
N LEU A 138 -2.44 6.81 36.88
CA LEU A 138 -2.07 5.82 35.89
C LEU A 138 -0.60 5.93 35.49
N LEU A 139 -0.11 7.13 35.18
CA LEU A 139 1.29 7.37 34.84
C LEU A 139 2.21 6.96 35.99
N LEU A 140 1.88 7.37 37.22
CA LEU A 140 2.65 7.01 38.41
C LEU A 140 2.63 5.49 38.66
N TYR A 141 1.51 4.82 38.40
CA TYR A 141 1.41 3.37 38.47
C TYR A 141 2.36 2.72 37.46
N LEU A 142 2.35 3.15 36.20
CA LEU A 142 3.16 2.57 35.13
C LEU A 142 4.66 2.77 35.38
N GLU A 143 5.06 3.96 35.82
CA GLU A 143 6.43 4.25 36.27
C GLU A 143 6.83 3.32 37.44
N SER A 144 5.94 3.14 38.41
CA SER A 144 6.19 2.25 39.55
C SER A 144 6.31 0.77 39.15
N VAL A 145 5.48 0.31 38.21
CA VAL A 145 5.55 -1.06 37.69
C VAL A 145 6.86 -1.28 36.95
N LYS A 146 7.31 -0.31 36.13
CA LYS A 146 8.61 -0.34 35.45
C LYS A 146 9.76 -0.53 36.44
N GLU A 147 9.71 0.14 37.60
CA GLU A 147 10.76 0.06 38.62
C GLU A 147 10.72 -1.21 39.48
N SER A 148 9.58 -1.91 39.56
CA SER A 148 9.36 -2.97 40.58
C SER A 148 9.04 -4.35 40.03
N ALA A 149 8.66 -4.48 38.77
CA ALA A 149 8.14 -5.71 38.20
C ALA A 149 8.98 -6.23 37.03
N ALA A 150 8.84 -7.52 36.71
CA ALA A 150 9.40 -8.08 35.50
C ALA A 150 8.69 -7.49 34.26
N GLN A 151 9.40 -7.37 33.14
CA GLN A 151 8.91 -6.73 31.91
C GLN A 151 7.55 -7.26 31.40
N GLN A 152 7.26 -8.55 31.60
CA GLN A 152 5.98 -9.16 31.23
C GLN A 152 4.80 -8.65 32.08
N GLU A 153 5.02 -8.43 33.37
CA GLU A 153 4.00 -7.88 34.27
C GLU A 153 3.74 -6.40 33.96
N ALA A 154 4.81 -5.64 33.66
CA ALA A 154 4.71 -4.26 33.19
C ALA A 154 3.90 -4.11 31.90
N THR A 155 4.11 -5.02 30.96
CA THR A 155 3.35 -5.10 29.71
C THR A 155 1.85 -5.35 29.96
N GLY A 156 1.51 -6.27 30.86
CA GLY A 156 0.11 -6.57 31.22
C GLY A 156 -0.59 -5.41 31.94
N ALA A 157 0.14 -4.76 32.85
CA ALA A 157 -0.32 -3.56 33.55
C ALA A 157 -0.59 -2.40 32.58
N LEU A 158 0.33 -2.15 31.63
CA LEU A 158 0.15 -1.08 30.64
C LEU A 158 -1.06 -1.32 29.73
N ASN A 159 -1.27 -2.54 29.24
CA ASN A 159 -2.45 -2.83 28.41
C ASN A 159 -3.76 -2.60 29.17
N THR A 160 -3.81 -2.96 30.45
CA THR A 160 -4.98 -2.73 31.30
C THR A 160 -5.20 -1.23 31.54
N ALA A 161 -4.11 -0.51 31.78
CA ALA A 161 -4.10 0.93 32.00
C ALA A 161 -4.58 1.71 30.76
N LEU A 162 -4.03 1.40 29.59
CA LEU A 162 -4.41 2.02 28.31
C LEU A 162 -5.89 1.79 27.96
N ALA A 163 -6.45 0.64 28.35
CA ALA A 163 -7.87 0.35 28.13
C ALA A 163 -8.83 1.17 29.02
N GLN A 164 -8.33 1.73 30.13
CA GLN A 164 -9.09 2.54 31.09
C GLN A 164 -8.90 4.05 30.88
N LEU A 165 -7.92 4.47 30.07
CA LEU A 165 -7.65 5.88 29.82
C LEU A 165 -8.79 6.56 29.09
N ASP A 166 -9.18 7.72 29.61
CA ASP A 166 -9.95 8.71 28.88
C ASP A 166 -9.01 9.68 28.16
N PHE A 167 -8.75 9.41 26.88
CA PHE A 167 -7.85 10.23 26.06
C PHE A 167 -8.34 11.67 25.84
N ASP A 168 -9.62 11.97 26.07
CA ASP A 168 -10.14 13.34 25.94
C ASP A 168 -9.72 14.23 27.13
N ALA A 169 -9.30 13.63 28.25
CA ALA A 169 -8.86 14.32 29.46
C ALA A 169 -7.33 14.43 29.61
N ILE A 170 -6.56 13.94 28.63
CA ILE A 170 -5.09 13.90 28.68
C ILE A 170 -4.50 15.16 28.05
N SER A 171 -3.49 15.76 28.67
CA SER A 171 -2.74 16.87 28.06
C SER A 171 -1.65 16.36 27.09
N PRO A 172 -1.21 17.18 26.11
CA PRO A 172 -0.18 16.76 25.17
C PRO A 172 1.12 16.26 25.82
N ALA A 173 1.53 16.88 26.93
CA ALA A 173 2.71 16.48 27.70
C ALA A 173 2.54 15.13 28.41
N GLN A 174 1.35 14.86 28.95
CA GLN A 174 1.03 13.56 29.55
C GLN A 174 1.01 12.46 28.48
N MET A 175 0.51 12.78 27.28
CA MET A 175 0.51 11.87 26.15
C MET A 175 1.93 11.49 25.72
N CYS A 176 2.86 12.43 25.64
CA CYS A 176 4.27 12.12 25.35
C CYS A 176 4.85 11.13 26.37
N LYS A 177 4.60 11.34 27.68
CA LYS A 177 5.06 10.41 28.72
C LYS A 177 4.48 9.00 28.58
N VAL A 178 3.19 8.88 28.22
CA VAL A 178 2.58 7.56 27.94
C VAL A 178 3.28 6.89 26.76
N LEU A 179 3.58 7.64 25.70
CA LEU A 179 4.25 7.14 24.51
C LEU A 179 5.71 6.72 24.79
N ASP A 180 6.44 7.49 25.59
CA ASP A 180 7.78 7.16 26.06
C ASP A 180 7.77 5.81 26.80
N LEU A 181 6.85 5.63 27.75
CA LEU A 181 6.70 4.37 28.49
C LEU A 181 6.38 3.18 27.56
N ILE A 182 5.59 3.38 26.50
CA ILE A 182 5.32 2.34 25.49
C ILE A 182 6.61 1.98 24.74
N VAL A 183 7.43 2.96 24.35
CA VAL A 183 8.66 2.68 23.60
C VAL A 183 9.70 1.97 24.47
N GLU A 184 9.83 2.36 25.74
CA GLU A 184 10.77 1.74 26.67
C GLU A 184 10.38 0.30 27.06
N LEU A 185 9.09 0.02 27.26
CA LEU A 185 8.64 -1.28 27.78
C LEU A 185 8.52 -2.35 26.69
N PHE A 186 8.25 -1.96 25.44
CA PHE A 186 7.98 -2.88 24.34
C PHE A 186 9.17 -2.98 23.38
N THR A 187 9.38 -4.17 22.82
CA THR A 187 10.40 -4.38 21.80
C THR A 187 10.00 -3.76 20.46
N ASP A 188 10.96 -3.53 19.57
CA ASP A 188 10.70 -3.02 18.20
C ASP A 188 9.68 -3.86 17.42
N GLU A 189 9.59 -5.15 17.70
CA GLU A 189 8.61 -6.05 17.08
C GLU A 189 7.18 -5.89 17.64
N GLN A 190 7.06 -5.53 18.92
CA GLN A 190 5.79 -5.42 19.63
C GLN A 190 5.17 -4.02 19.49
N ARG A 191 6.00 -2.96 19.53
CA ARG A 191 5.56 -1.56 19.52
C ARG A 191 4.58 -1.24 18.39
N PRO A 192 4.83 -1.60 17.11
CA PRO A 192 3.95 -1.21 16.02
C PRO A 192 2.52 -1.73 16.21
N GLN A 193 2.36 -2.96 16.70
CA GLN A 193 1.04 -3.58 16.86
C GLN A 193 0.21 -2.90 17.95
N ILE A 194 0.85 -2.51 19.05
CA ILE A 194 0.19 -1.84 20.18
C ILE A 194 -0.21 -0.42 19.80
N LEU A 195 0.74 0.32 19.21
CA LEU A 195 0.52 1.69 18.78
C LEU A 195 -0.55 1.77 17.67
N PHE A 196 -0.56 0.83 16.72
CA PHE A 196 -1.66 0.70 15.77
C PHE A 196 -2.99 0.42 16.45
N GLY A 197 -3.01 -0.41 17.49
CA GLY A 197 -4.21 -0.67 18.29
C GLY A 197 -4.78 0.61 18.91
N LEU A 198 -3.92 1.45 19.48
CA LEU A 198 -4.31 2.74 20.07
C LEU A 198 -4.79 3.75 19.03
N LEU A 199 -4.12 3.82 17.88
CA LEU A 199 -4.50 4.70 16.76
C LEU A 199 -5.90 4.40 16.19
N ARG A 200 -6.50 3.25 16.50
CA ARG A 200 -7.92 2.99 16.13
C ARG A 200 -8.89 3.88 16.91
N SER A 201 -8.51 4.40 18.07
CA SER A 201 -9.33 5.32 18.86
C SER A 201 -9.30 6.73 18.26
N ALA A 202 -10.49 7.33 18.10
CA ALA A 202 -10.59 8.71 17.61
C ALA A 202 -10.03 9.73 18.62
N SER A 203 -10.28 9.53 19.92
CA SER A 203 -9.77 10.41 20.98
C SER A 203 -8.25 10.33 21.09
N PHE A 204 -7.67 9.12 20.99
CA PHE A 204 -6.22 8.94 20.95
C PHE A 204 -5.58 9.67 19.76
N ARG A 205 -6.16 9.56 18.56
CA ARG A 205 -5.63 10.26 17.37
C ARG A 205 -5.67 11.77 17.53
N LYS A 206 -6.75 12.31 18.08
CA LYS A 206 -6.90 13.74 18.29
C LYS A 206 -5.80 14.28 19.22
N ILE A 207 -5.57 13.61 20.36
CA ILE A 207 -4.51 14.04 21.28
C ILE A 207 -3.11 13.80 20.68
N PHE A 208 -2.91 12.69 19.97
CA PHE A 208 -1.65 12.41 19.27
C PHE A 208 -1.31 13.49 18.25
N ASP A 209 -2.26 13.88 17.39
CA ASP A 209 -2.08 14.91 16.37
C ASP A 209 -1.78 16.29 17.01
N SER A 210 -2.31 16.56 18.20
CA SER A 210 -1.97 17.78 18.95
C SER A 210 -0.61 17.73 19.66
N SER A 211 -0.08 16.52 19.89
CA SER A 211 1.22 16.30 20.52
C SER A 211 2.36 16.11 19.52
N SER A 212 2.07 15.89 18.24
CA SER A 212 3.05 15.36 17.28
C SER A 212 4.22 16.31 17.01
N GLU A 213 4.03 17.63 17.14
CA GLU A 213 5.09 18.63 16.96
C GLU A 213 6.10 18.66 18.12
N GLY A 214 5.72 18.15 19.30
CA GLY A 214 6.55 18.14 20.50
C GLY A 214 7.12 16.78 20.85
N LEU A 215 7.06 15.80 19.94
CA LEU A 215 7.60 14.45 20.16
C LEU A 215 9.13 14.46 20.05
N PRO A 216 9.85 13.77 20.95
CA PRO A 216 11.27 13.45 20.75
C PRO A 216 11.49 12.71 19.42
N ASP A 217 12.63 12.95 18.77
CA ASP A 217 12.95 12.37 17.45
C ASP A 217 12.83 10.83 17.42
N GLU A 218 13.23 10.16 18.50
CA GLU A 218 13.12 8.71 18.65
C GLU A 218 11.66 8.23 18.62
N LEU A 219 10.77 8.94 19.32
CA LEU A 219 9.34 8.67 19.31
C LEU A 219 8.71 9.01 17.96
N ALA A 220 9.07 10.16 17.39
CA ALA A 220 8.57 10.62 16.10
C ALA A 220 8.90 9.60 14.99
N GLY A 221 10.12 9.06 15.00
CA GLY A 221 10.59 8.06 14.04
C GLY A 221 9.81 6.74 14.07
N VAL A 222 9.13 6.42 15.18
CA VAL A 222 8.26 5.24 15.28
C VAL A 222 6.80 5.60 15.03
N LEU A 223 6.31 6.70 15.60
CA LEU A 223 4.89 7.01 15.66
C LEU A 223 4.34 7.68 14.40
N LEU A 224 5.10 8.60 13.80
CA LEU A 224 4.67 9.29 12.59
C LEU A 224 4.46 8.32 11.41
N PRO A 225 5.34 7.32 11.18
CA PRO A 225 5.09 6.28 10.20
C PRO A 225 3.78 5.52 10.41
N LEU A 226 3.48 5.10 11.64
CA LEU A 226 2.27 4.34 11.95
C LEU A 226 1.02 5.21 11.77
N ARG A 227 1.08 6.50 12.16
CA ARG A 227 0.00 7.46 11.93
C ARG A 227 -0.25 7.71 10.44
N ALA A 228 0.81 7.86 9.65
CA ALA A 228 0.72 8.04 8.20
C ALA A 228 0.03 6.85 7.53
N ALA A 229 0.47 5.63 7.87
CA ALA A 229 -0.12 4.42 7.34
C ALA A 229 -1.55 4.21 7.82
N GLU A 230 -1.87 4.51 9.08
CA GLU A 230 -3.24 4.46 9.59
C GLU A 230 -4.18 5.40 8.81
N ALA A 231 -3.78 6.66 8.59
CA ALA A 231 -4.59 7.65 7.89
C ALA A 231 -4.94 7.19 6.47
N VAL A 232 -3.94 6.74 5.73
CA VAL A 232 -4.06 6.38 4.31
C VAL A 232 -4.71 4.99 4.16
N VAL A 233 -4.27 4.00 4.94
CA VAL A 233 -4.67 2.60 4.76
C VAL A 233 -6.03 2.31 5.39
N LEU A 234 -6.25 2.74 6.64
CA LEU A 234 -7.47 2.42 7.39
C LEU A 234 -8.60 3.40 7.11
N HIS A 235 -8.28 4.68 6.85
CA HIS A 235 -9.28 5.75 6.77
C HIS A 235 -9.39 6.44 5.41
N ASP A 236 -8.56 6.08 4.42
CA ASP A 236 -8.57 6.71 3.10
C ASP A 236 -8.44 8.24 3.16
N ARG A 237 -7.59 8.73 4.06
CA ARG A 237 -7.31 10.16 4.22
C ARG A 237 -5.97 10.53 3.58
N PRO A 238 -5.76 11.81 3.22
CA PRO A 238 -4.44 12.29 2.80
C PRO A 238 -3.37 11.94 3.85
N ASN A 239 -2.15 11.68 3.37
CA ASN A 239 -1.01 11.43 4.24
C ASN A 239 -0.72 12.68 5.10
N PRO A 240 -0.83 12.61 6.44
CA PRO A 240 -0.53 13.76 7.32
C PRO A 240 0.97 13.98 7.52
N CYS A 241 1.82 13.03 7.11
CA CYS A 241 3.27 13.05 7.34
C CYS A 241 4.04 12.99 6.00
N SER A 242 5.34 12.67 6.04
CA SER A 242 6.15 12.55 4.82
C SER A 242 5.83 11.27 4.03
N VAL A 243 6.21 11.24 2.74
CA VAL A 243 6.11 10.03 1.91
C VAL A 243 6.99 8.90 2.46
N GLN A 244 8.10 9.25 3.08
CA GLN A 244 9.01 8.29 3.70
C GLN A 244 8.38 7.65 4.95
N ASP A 245 7.69 8.42 5.78
CA ASP A 245 6.98 7.91 6.95
C ASP A 245 5.88 6.92 6.54
N LEU A 246 5.09 7.27 5.52
CA LEU A 246 4.08 6.37 4.97
C LEU A 246 4.71 5.04 4.51
N ARG A 247 5.85 5.10 3.81
CA ARG A 247 6.57 3.90 3.35
C ARG A 247 6.98 3.00 4.52
N VAL A 248 7.55 3.58 5.57
CA VAL A 248 7.97 2.85 6.78
C VAL A 248 6.75 2.29 7.53
N GLY A 249 5.68 3.07 7.65
CA GLY A 249 4.45 2.63 8.31
C GLY A 249 3.79 1.45 7.62
N ILE A 250 3.73 1.47 6.28
CA ILE A 250 3.22 0.36 5.47
C ILE A 250 4.09 -0.90 5.70
N GLN A 251 5.42 -0.75 5.77
CA GLN A 251 6.32 -1.87 6.05
C GLN A 251 6.05 -2.51 7.41
N HIS A 252 5.78 -1.70 8.45
CA HIS A 252 5.38 -2.23 9.75
C HIS A 252 4.01 -2.94 9.70
N MET A 253 3.03 -2.38 8.99
CA MET A 253 1.71 -3.00 8.87
C MET A 253 1.76 -4.39 8.24
N ILE A 254 2.52 -4.57 7.16
CA ILE A 254 2.60 -5.87 6.47
C ILE A 254 3.39 -6.93 7.24
N GLN A 255 4.17 -6.54 8.25
CA GLN A 255 4.84 -7.48 9.15
C GLN A 255 3.89 -8.02 10.25
N ALA A 256 2.66 -7.51 10.34
CA ALA A 256 1.67 -8.00 11.28
C ALA A 256 1.35 -9.49 11.04
N PRO A 257 0.95 -10.25 12.07
CA PRO A 257 0.56 -11.65 11.93
C PRO A 257 -0.55 -11.83 10.90
N ARG A 258 -0.54 -12.96 10.18
CA ARG A 258 -1.54 -13.30 9.17
C ARG A 258 -2.99 -13.12 9.66
N ALA A 259 -3.26 -13.53 10.90
CA ALA A 259 -4.59 -13.39 11.49
C ALA A 259 -5.06 -11.92 11.56
N THR A 260 -4.16 -11.00 11.88
CA THR A 260 -4.42 -9.55 11.93
C THR A 260 -4.65 -9.00 10.53
N LEU A 261 -3.79 -9.34 9.57
CA LEU A 261 -3.92 -8.89 8.18
C LEU A 261 -5.25 -9.33 7.55
N CYS A 262 -5.65 -10.59 7.81
CA CYS A 262 -6.90 -11.14 7.30
C CYS A 262 -8.15 -10.62 8.01
N ALA A 263 -8.03 -10.07 9.22
CA ALA A 263 -9.16 -9.51 9.97
C ALA A 263 -9.59 -8.12 9.47
N TYR A 264 -8.76 -7.44 8.69
CA TYR A 264 -9.11 -6.14 8.12
C TYR A 264 -10.23 -6.24 7.06
N PRO A 265 -11.06 -5.19 6.90
CA PRO A 265 -12.04 -5.11 5.83
C PRO A 265 -11.41 -5.30 4.44
N ALA A 266 -12.17 -5.84 3.47
CA ALA A 266 -11.66 -6.13 2.13
C ALA A 266 -11.03 -4.90 1.43
N SER A 267 -11.66 -3.73 1.53
CA SER A 267 -11.16 -2.47 0.98
C SER A 267 -9.82 -2.06 1.58
N VAL A 268 -9.66 -2.21 2.90
CA VAL A 268 -8.42 -1.93 3.63
C VAL A 268 -7.30 -2.88 3.19
N ARG A 269 -7.58 -4.18 3.05
CA ARG A 269 -6.60 -5.18 2.60
C ARG A 269 -6.14 -4.91 1.17
N ALA A 270 -7.06 -4.58 0.26
CA ALA A 270 -6.75 -4.23 -1.13
C ALA A 270 -5.85 -2.99 -1.24
N ARG A 271 -6.15 -1.98 -0.43
CA ARG A 271 -5.38 -0.74 -0.33
C ARG A 271 -3.99 -0.97 0.27
N LEU A 272 -3.91 -1.65 1.41
CA LEU A 272 -2.66 -2.03 2.06
C LEU A 272 -1.76 -2.82 1.10
N PHE A 273 -2.31 -3.80 0.40
CA PHE A 273 -1.56 -4.59 -0.58
C PHE A 273 -0.99 -3.73 -1.72
N SER A 274 -1.82 -2.87 -2.33
CA SER A 274 -1.39 -2.02 -3.44
C SER A 274 -0.27 -1.08 -3.01
N LEU A 275 -0.43 -0.42 -1.87
CA LEU A 275 0.58 0.49 -1.32
C LEU A 275 1.83 -0.26 -0.85
N ALA A 276 1.69 -1.47 -0.31
CA ALA A 276 2.83 -2.28 0.13
C ALA A 276 3.68 -2.79 -1.02
N VAL A 277 3.07 -3.18 -2.15
CA VAL A 277 3.81 -3.56 -3.36
C VAL A 277 4.70 -2.41 -3.84
N GLU A 278 4.22 -1.18 -3.76
CA GLU A 278 4.98 0.02 -4.14
C GLU A 278 6.04 0.39 -3.08
N ALA A 279 5.65 0.44 -1.80
CA ALA A 279 6.50 0.82 -0.67
C ALA A 279 7.67 -0.14 -0.42
N THR A 280 7.55 -1.40 -0.86
CA THR A 280 8.57 -2.45 -0.66
C THR A 280 9.23 -2.90 -1.95
N ARG A 281 9.09 -2.12 -3.04
CA ARG A 281 9.80 -2.36 -4.30
C ARG A 281 11.32 -2.38 -4.01
N GLY A 282 11.96 -3.52 -4.26
CA GLY A 282 13.37 -3.76 -3.88
C GLY A 282 13.60 -4.92 -2.91
N GLY A 283 12.52 -5.44 -2.28
CA GLY A 283 12.49 -6.83 -1.80
C GLY A 283 13.17 -7.14 -0.47
N ALA A 284 12.67 -6.60 0.65
CA ALA A 284 12.94 -7.20 1.96
C ALA A 284 12.20 -8.55 2.08
N ALA A 285 12.89 -9.61 2.49
CA ALA A 285 12.33 -10.97 2.58
C ALA A 285 11.13 -11.06 3.53
N SER A 286 11.14 -10.30 4.63
CA SER A 286 10.07 -10.22 5.64
C SER A 286 8.75 -9.68 5.07
N SER A 287 8.80 -8.75 4.11
CA SER A 287 7.61 -8.17 3.46
C SER A 287 6.85 -9.18 2.60
N GLY A 288 7.53 -10.22 2.09
CA GLY A 288 6.92 -11.21 1.21
C GLY A 288 5.85 -12.07 1.87
N GLN A 289 5.99 -12.39 3.17
CA GLN A 289 5.01 -13.20 3.89
C GLN A 289 3.69 -12.44 4.09
N GLY A 290 3.78 -11.15 4.47
CA GLY A 290 2.62 -10.27 4.63
C GLY A 290 1.86 -10.05 3.33
N LEU A 291 2.58 -9.77 2.23
CA LEU A 291 1.99 -9.61 0.90
C LEU A 291 1.27 -10.88 0.42
N THR A 292 1.86 -12.06 0.68
CA THR A 292 1.26 -13.35 0.34
C THR A 292 -0.01 -13.58 1.16
N ALA A 293 0.02 -13.31 2.47
CA ALA A 293 -1.15 -13.41 3.33
C ALA A 293 -2.29 -12.49 2.87
N LEU A 294 -1.98 -11.26 2.45
CA LEU A 294 -2.97 -10.33 1.91
C LEU A 294 -3.57 -10.83 0.60
N LEU A 295 -2.74 -11.26 -0.36
CA LEU A 295 -3.19 -11.77 -1.66
C LEU A 295 -4.12 -12.98 -1.51
N GLU A 296 -3.74 -13.96 -0.70
CA GLU A 296 -4.54 -15.16 -0.44
C GLU A 296 -5.88 -14.86 0.26
N SER A 297 -5.97 -13.69 0.88
CA SER A 297 -7.16 -13.26 1.61
C SER A 297 -8.19 -12.55 0.71
N PHE A 298 -7.82 -12.18 -0.52
CA PHE A 298 -8.71 -11.47 -1.44
C PHE A 298 -9.92 -12.32 -1.87
N SER A 299 -10.96 -11.63 -2.33
CA SER A 299 -12.18 -12.26 -2.81
C SER A 299 -11.85 -13.24 -3.95
N ARG A 300 -12.74 -14.22 -4.19
CA ARG A 300 -12.62 -15.11 -5.35
C ARG A 300 -13.00 -14.42 -6.66
N ASP A 301 -13.21 -13.09 -6.70
CA ASP A 301 -13.39 -12.39 -7.98
C ASP A 301 -12.15 -12.66 -8.85
N PRO A 302 -12.31 -13.38 -9.98
CA PRO A 302 -11.20 -13.74 -10.84
C PRO A 302 -10.40 -12.54 -11.34
N ARG A 303 -11.04 -11.38 -11.53
CA ARG A 303 -10.38 -10.19 -12.08
C ARG A 303 -9.52 -9.48 -11.04
N GLU A 304 -10.08 -9.23 -9.85
CA GLU A 304 -9.37 -8.55 -8.77
C GLU A 304 -8.19 -9.39 -8.27
N HIS A 305 -8.41 -10.69 -8.06
CA HIS A 305 -7.36 -11.61 -7.63
C HIS A 305 -6.26 -11.76 -8.67
N SER A 306 -6.63 -11.87 -9.97
CA SER A 306 -5.63 -11.91 -11.05
C SER A 306 -4.82 -10.62 -11.13
N ALA A 307 -5.45 -9.44 -11.08
CA ALA A 307 -4.76 -8.16 -11.13
C ALA A 307 -3.80 -7.96 -9.94
N ALA A 308 -4.25 -8.30 -8.73
CA ALA A 308 -3.40 -8.27 -7.54
C ALA A 308 -2.25 -9.28 -7.63
N GLY A 309 -2.52 -10.49 -8.10
CA GLY A 309 -1.51 -11.52 -8.34
C GLY A 309 -0.44 -11.05 -9.33
N MET A 310 -0.83 -10.39 -10.42
CA MET A 310 0.12 -9.81 -11.37
C MET A 310 0.99 -8.72 -10.73
N LYS A 311 0.44 -7.84 -9.89
CA LYS A 311 1.24 -6.86 -9.12
C LYS A 311 2.26 -7.55 -8.20
N MET A 312 1.89 -8.66 -7.55
CA MET A 312 2.81 -9.45 -6.73
C MET A 312 3.91 -10.11 -7.58
N VAL A 313 3.59 -10.60 -8.78
CA VAL A 313 4.58 -11.15 -9.72
C VAL A 313 5.61 -10.09 -10.08
N VAL A 314 5.18 -8.86 -10.40
CA VAL A 314 6.10 -7.73 -10.64
C VAL A 314 7.02 -7.52 -9.44
N TRP A 315 6.46 -7.45 -8.24
CA TRP A 315 7.23 -7.28 -7.01
C TRP A 315 8.26 -8.40 -6.80
N LEU A 316 7.87 -9.66 -6.98
CA LEU A 316 8.75 -10.82 -6.87
C LEU A 316 9.89 -10.76 -7.89
N LEU A 317 9.61 -10.38 -9.13
CA LEU A 317 10.63 -10.25 -10.17
C LEU A 317 11.60 -9.09 -9.87
N ALA A 318 11.10 -7.95 -9.38
CA ALA A 318 11.93 -6.83 -8.92
C ALA A 318 12.86 -7.24 -7.78
N ALA A 319 12.37 -8.11 -6.88
CA ALA A 319 13.14 -8.71 -5.79
C ALA A 319 14.03 -9.90 -6.23
N SER A 320 14.17 -10.17 -7.53
CA SER A 320 14.93 -11.30 -8.09
C SER A 320 14.45 -12.70 -7.64
N ARG A 321 13.19 -12.83 -7.22
CA ARG A 321 12.55 -14.09 -6.78
C ARG A 321 11.79 -14.77 -7.92
N GLU A 322 12.49 -15.05 -9.03
CA GLU A 322 11.89 -15.58 -10.26
C GLU A 322 11.16 -16.92 -10.05
N LYS A 323 11.70 -17.83 -9.22
CA LYS A 323 11.07 -19.13 -8.92
C LYS A 323 9.69 -18.97 -8.29
N ASP A 324 9.55 -18.02 -7.37
CA ASP A 324 8.27 -17.74 -6.70
C ASP A 324 7.30 -17.03 -7.65
N ALA A 325 7.81 -16.12 -8.50
CA ALA A 325 7.03 -15.49 -9.56
C ALA A 325 6.45 -16.53 -10.53
N LYS A 326 7.26 -17.49 -11.01
CA LYS A 326 6.81 -18.61 -11.87
C LYS A 326 5.75 -19.48 -11.19
N ARG A 327 5.94 -19.81 -9.91
CA ARG A 327 4.94 -20.56 -9.11
C ARG A 327 3.61 -19.81 -9.04
N LEU A 328 3.65 -18.52 -8.73
CA LEU A 328 2.45 -17.68 -8.65
C LEU A 328 1.76 -17.55 -10.01
N LEU A 329 2.51 -17.30 -11.09
CA LEU A 329 1.96 -17.25 -12.45
C LEU A 329 1.31 -18.57 -12.88
N SER A 330 1.92 -19.71 -12.54
CA SER A 330 1.34 -21.03 -12.80
C SER A 330 0.03 -21.23 -12.03
N ALA A 331 -0.01 -20.83 -10.75
CA ALA A 331 -1.23 -20.88 -9.94
C ALA A 331 -2.33 -19.97 -10.50
N LEU A 332 -2.00 -18.73 -10.88
CA LEU A 332 -2.94 -17.77 -11.47
C LEU A 332 -3.48 -18.25 -12.83
N SER A 333 -2.61 -18.78 -13.71
CA SER A 333 -3.00 -19.33 -15.01
C SER A 333 -3.97 -20.52 -14.86
N LYS A 334 -3.72 -21.40 -13.87
CA LYS A 334 -4.62 -22.53 -13.56
C LYS A 334 -5.94 -22.07 -12.95
N ALA A 335 -5.91 -21.09 -12.03
CA ALA A 335 -7.10 -20.59 -11.35
C ALA A 335 -7.99 -19.72 -12.27
N HIS A 336 -7.39 -19.00 -13.22
CA HIS A 336 -8.07 -18.04 -14.10
C HIS A 336 -7.66 -18.22 -15.58
N PRO A 337 -8.09 -19.31 -16.26
CA PRO A 337 -7.66 -19.59 -17.64
C PRO A 337 -8.07 -18.53 -18.67
N LYS A 338 -9.11 -17.74 -18.37
CA LYS A 338 -9.57 -16.62 -19.23
C LYS A 338 -8.66 -15.39 -19.14
N ALA A 339 -7.79 -15.30 -18.13
CA ALA A 339 -6.83 -14.20 -17.98
C ALA A 339 -5.52 -14.57 -18.72
N SER A 340 -5.41 -14.15 -19.98
CA SER A 340 -4.28 -14.51 -20.86
C SER A 340 -2.92 -14.01 -20.37
N ASP A 341 -2.88 -13.00 -19.50
CA ASP A 341 -1.65 -12.35 -19.08
C ASP A 341 -0.75 -13.26 -18.26
N ALA A 342 -1.30 -14.06 -17.35
CA ALA A 342 -0.50 -14.95 -16.51
C ALA A 342 0.22 -16.02 -17.36
N ALA A 343 -0.47 -16.61 -18.35
CA ALA A 343 0.12 -17.58 -19.27
C ALA A 343 1.16 -16.93 -20.19
N ARG A 344 0.87 -15.71 -20.70
CA ARG A 344 1.78 -14.92 -21.53
C ARG A 344 3.09 -14.62 -20.80
N TRP A 345 2.99 -14.23 -19.53
CA TRP A 345 4.15 -13.92 -18.70
C TRP A 345 4.94 -15.17 -18.32
N LEU A 346 4.27 -16.27 -17.97
CA LEU A 346 4.94 -17.53 -17.69
C LEU A 346 5.77 -17.99 -18.89
N SER A 347 5.21 -17.92 -20.10
CA SER A 347 5.94 -18.23 -21.34
C SER A 347 7.11 -17.27 -21.58
N ALA A 348 6.98 -15.98 -21.24
CA ALA A 348 8.06 -15.01 -21.38
C ALA A 348 9.22 -15.26 -20.41
N LEU A 349 8.95 -15.71 -19.18
CA LEU A 349 9.98 -16.04 -18.19
C LEU A 349 10.79 -17.30 -18.54
N ASP A 350 10.29 -18.15 -19.45
CA ASP A 350 11.00 -19.34 -19.93
C ASP A 350 11.80 -19.09 -21.21
N LYS A 351 11.71 -17.89 -21.79
CA LYS A 351 12.44 -17.51 -23.01
C LYS A 351 13.82 -16.92 -22.70
N GLU A 352 14.62 -16.76 -23.74
CA GLU A 352 15.87 -16.00 -23.70
C GLU A 352 15.62 -14.60 -23.15
N ARG A 353 16.51 -14.11 -22.27
CA ARG A 353 16.43 -12.79 -21.64
C ARG A 353 17.62 -11.93 -22.03
N LEU A 354 17.39 -10.63 -22.04
CA LEU A 354 18.45 -9.63 -22.20
C LEU A 354 18.67 -8.95 -20.85
N GLY A 355 19.71 -9.38 -20.14
CA GLY A 355 19.90 -8.99 -18.74
C GLY A 355 18.69 -9.42 -17.89
N ARG A 356 17.93 -8.43 -17.41
CA ARG A 356 16.71 -8.61 -16.58
C ARG A 356 15.39 -8.46 -17.36
N LEU A 357 15.44 -8.22 -18.67
CA LEU A 357 14.26 -7.98 -19.50
C LEU A 357 13.69 -9.29 -20.04
N PHE A 358 12.37 -9.45 -19.95
CA PHE A 358 11.66 -10.63 -20.40
C PHE A 358 10.87 -10.35 -21.68
N PHE A 359 11.16 -11.04 -22.78
CA PHE A 359 10.51 -10.76 -24.06
C PHE A 359 9.11 -11.38 -24.15
N LEU A 360 8.12 -10.55 -24.47
CA LEU A 360 6.70 -10.94 -24.52
C LEU A 360 6.29 -11.56 -25.86
N GLY A 361 7.22 -11.67 -26.82
CA GLY A 361 6.99 -12.17 -28.18
C GLY A 361 8.13 -13.03 -28.71
N ARG A 362 8.66 -12.65 -29.88
CA ARG A 362 9.83 -13.29 -30.51
C ARG A 362 11.12 -12.91 -29.76
N SER A 363 12.06 -13.84 -29.68
CA SER A 363 13.39 -13.58 -29.09
C SER A 363 14.14 -12.52 -29.92
N PRO A 364 14.89 -11.60 -29.29
CA PRO A 364 15.74 -10.63 -30.00
C PRO A 364 16.77 -11.30 -30.91
N SER A 365 17.29 -12.48 -30.55
CA SER A 365 18.25 -13.24 -31.35
C SER A 365 17.71 -13.69 -32.71
N LYS A 366 16.38 -13.72 -32.88
CA LYS A 366 15.70 -14.10 -34.13
C LYS A 366 15.23 -12.89 -34.94
N LEU A 367 15.57 -11.69 -34.53
CA LEU A 367 15.16 -10.46 -35.19
C LEU A 367 16.37 -9.67 -35.68
N PRO A 368 16.20 -8.86 -36.74
CA PRO A 368 17.24 -7.95 -37.18
C PRO A 368 17.73 -7.09 -36.00
N PRO A 369 19.04 -6.78 -35.93
CA PRO A 369 19.57 -5.89 -34.91
C PRO A 369 18.84 -4.54 -34.97
N MET A 370 18.79 -3.84 -33.83
CA MET A 370 18.15 -2.53 -33.70
C MET A 370 16.63 -2.50 -33.90
N ARG A 371 16.00 -3.65 -34.09
CA ARG A 371 14.55 -3.73 -34.25
C ARG A 371 13.86 -3.72 -32.88
N PHE A 372 13.01 -2.73 -32.63
CA PHE A 372 12.22 -2.67 -31.39
C PHE A 372 11.29 -3.88 -31.23
N VAL A 373 11.32 -4.48 -30.04
CA VAL A 373 10.46 -5.59 -29.61
C VAL A 373 9.81 -5.30 -28.27
N GLU A 374 8.65 -5.89 -28.03
CA GLU A 374 8.00 -5.79 -26.72
C GLU A 374 8.68 -6.71 -25.71
N ALA A 375 9.10 -6.13 -24.60
CA ALA A 375 9.58 -6.85 -23.43
C ALA A 375 8.87 -6.35 -22.17
N PHE A 376 9.15 -6.97 -21.05
CA PHE A 376 8.69 -6.59 -19.74
C PHE A 376 9.90 -6.24 -18.87
N ASP A 377 9.86 -5.06 -18.26
CA ASP A 377 10.87 -4.66 -17.27
C ASP A 377 10.29 -4.87 -15.85
N PRO A 378 10.83 -5.82 -15.07
CA PRO A 378 10.37 -6.08 -13.71
C PRO A 378 10.60 -4.91 -12.76
N ILE A 379 11.57 -4.04 -13.01
CA ILE A 379 11.86 -2.87 -12.17
C ILE A 379 10.77 -1.83 -12.35
N CYS A 380 10.42 -1.53 -13.60
CA CYS A 380 9.36 -0.58 -13.92
C CYS A 380 7.96 -1.17 -13.66
N GLY A 381 7.84 -2.49 -13.67
CA GLY A 381 6.55 -3.16 -13.53
C GLY A 381 5.63 -2.98 -14.72
N ALA A 382 6.19 -2.68 -15.88
CA ALA A 382 5.45 -2.31 -17.08
C ALA A 382 6.06 -2.98 -18.32
N PRO A 383 5.26 -3.19 -19.37
CA PRO A 383 5.80 -3.53 -20.68
C PRO A 383 6.66 -2.37 -21.20
N VAL A 384 7.68 -2.69 -21.97
CA VAL A 384 8.69 -1.77 -22.53
C VAL A 384 9.01 -2.17 -23.96
N PHE A 385 9.54 -1.23 -24.74
CA PHE A 385 10.14 -1.53 -26.05
C PHE A 385 11.65 -1.64 -25.91
N VAL A 386 12.23 -2.67 -26.50
CA VAL A 386 13.67 -2.93 -26.44
C VAL A 386 14.20 -3.06 -27.84
N ALA A 387 15.24 -2.30 -28.17
CA ALA A 387 16.08 -2.54 -29.34
C ALA A 387 17.44 -3.02 -28.86
N SER A 388 17.96 -4.09 -29.45
CA SER A 388 19.26 -4.67 -29.11
C SER A 388 20.10 -4.93 -30.36
N GLY A 389 21.42 -4.83 -30.23
CA GLY A 389 22.37 -5.09 -31.32
C GLY A 389 23.57 -5.94 -30.88
N SER A 390 24.54 -6.09 -31.79
CA SER A 390 25.89 -6.55 -31.48
C SER A 390 26.76 -5.38 -30.98
N GLU A 391 27.96 -5.66 -30.48
CA GLU A 391 28.91 -4.68 -29.94
C GLU A 391 29.16 -3.49 -30.88
N GLU A 392 29.23 -3.73 -32.19
CA GLU A 392 29.37 -2.72 -33.26
C GLU A 392 28.24 -1.67 -33.27
N HIS A 393 27.07 -2.01 -32.73
CA HIS A 393 25.90 -1.12 -32.67
C HIS A 393 25.89 -0.23 -31.42
N SER A 394 26.91 -0.29 -30.56
CA SER A 394 26.96 0.50 -29.32
C SER A 394 26.85 2.00 -29.59
N GLY A 395 27.60 2.53 -30.56
CA GLY A 395 27.54 3.95 -30.92
C GLY A 395 26.19 4.37 -31.52
N ILE A 396 25.51 3.46 -32.22
CA ILE A 396 24.17 3.70 -32.75
C ILE A 396 23.15 3.78 -31.60
N ILE A 397 23.25 2.89 -30.62
CA ILE A 397 22.37 2.89 -29.44
C ILE A 397 22.54 4.13 -28.59
N GLU A 398 23.78 4.57 -28.37
CA GLU A 398 24.09 5.80 -27.65
C GLU A 398 23.54 7.03 -28.38
N SER A 399 23.77 7.11 -29.70
CA SER A 399 23.20 8.18 -30.53
C SER A 399 21.67 8.19 -30.51
N LEU A 400 21.03 7.01 -30.58
CA LEU A 400 19.58 6.91 -30.49
C LEU A 400 19.06 7.29 -29.11
N ALA A 401 19.72 6.87 -28.03
CA ALA A 401 19.35 7.26 -26.68
C ALA A 401 19.31 8.78 -26.53
N ALA A 402 20.36 9.48 -26.99
CA ALA A 402 20.43 10.94 -26.98
C ALA A 402 19.30 11.60 -27.81
N ILE A 403 18.98 11.02 -28.99
CA ILE A 403 17.86 11.48 -29.82
C ILE A 403 16.53 11.33 -29.06
N TYR A 404 16.25 10.18 -28.43
CA TYR A 404 15.00 9.97 -27.68
C TYR A 404 14.91 10.86 -26.43
N GLU A 405 16.02 11.06 -25.72
CA GLU A 405 16.06 11.95 -24.55
C GLU A 405 15.75 13.38 -24.92
N ARG A 406 16.36 13.91 -25.99
CA ARG A 406 16.03 15.24 -26.53
C ARG A 406 14.59 15.32 -27.03
N SER A 407 14.06 14.21 -27.52
CA SER A 407 12.68 14.12 -28.04
C SER A 407 11.63 13.91 -26.96
N ALA A 408 11.96 13.90 -25.67
CA ALA A 408 10.99 13.64 -24.60
C ALA A 408 9.78 14.59 -24.67
N GLY A 409 8.56 14.02 -24.67
CA GLY A 409 7.31 14.79 -24.75
C GLY A 409 6.87 15.20 -26.17
N THR A 410 7.65 14.85 -27.20
CA THR A 410 7.31 15.17 -28.60
C THR A 410 6.36 14.16 -29.26
N GLY A 411 5.82 13.19 -28.54
CA GLY A 411 5.01 12.10 -29.13
C GLY A 411 5.84 10.89 -29.56
N VAL A 412 7.05 10.76 -28.99
CA VAL A 412 7.89 9.57 -29.01
C VAL A 412 7.95 8.94 -27.60
N PRO A 413 8.27 7.65 -27.49
CA PRO A 413 8.51 6.98 -26.21
C PRO A 413 9.67 7.60 -25.41
N THR A 414 9.57 7.53 -24.08
CA THR A 414 10.63 8.00 -23.17
C THR A 414 11.69 6.92 -22.95
N VAL A 415 12.96 7.34 -22.87
CA VAL A 415 14.06 6.42 -22.50
C VAL A 415 13.91 6.04 -21.04
N ILE A 416 13.97 4.73 -20.76
CA ILE A 416 14.10 4.20 -19.40
C ILE A 416 15.56 3.98 -19.07
N ARG A 417 16.29 3.34 -20.00
CA ARG A 417 17.71 3.04 -19.87
C ARG A 417 18.32 2.74 -21.23
N SER A 418 19.62 2.99 -21.34
CA SER A 418 20.48 2.56 -22.44
C SER A 418 21.73 1.91 -21.86
N GLU A 419 22.11 0.75 -22.39
CA GLU A 419 23.33 0.07 -22.02
C GLU A 419 24.20 -0.13 -23.27
N THR A 420 25.48 0.22 -23.17
CA THR A 420 26.51 -0.02 -24.19
C THR A 420 27.38 -1.22 -23.77
N GLY A 421 28.04 -1.89 -24.72
CA GLY A 421 28.93 -3.03 -24.42
C GLY A 421 28.72 -4.22 -25.36
N LYS A 422 28.93 -5.45 -24.88
CA LYS A 422 28.88 -6.67 -25.71
C LYS A 422 27.51 -6.96 -26.33
N ARG A 423 26.43 -6.56 -25.65
CA ARG A 423 25.04 -6.65 -26.13
C ARG A 423 24.35 -5.32 -25.83
N PRO A 424 24.66 -4.27 -26.60
CA PRO A 424 24.11 -2.96 -26.33
C PRO A 424 22.59 -3.00 -26.56
N HIS A 425 21.85 -2.29 -25.71
CA HIS A 425 20.40 -2.18 -25.86
C HIS A 425 19.83 -0.87 -25.35
N LEU A 426 18.73 -0.46 -25.98
CA LEU A 426 17.92 0.70 -25.61
C LEU A 426 16.55 0.22 -25.15
N VAL A 427 16.12 0.70 -23.98
CA VAL A 427 14.81 0.41 -23.40
C VAL A 427 13.99 1.67 -23.35
N LEU A 428 12.82 1.62 -23.98
CA LEU A 428 11.85 2.70 -24.03
C LEU A 428 10.59 2.32 -23.26
N ARG A 429 10.00 3.30 -22.57
CA ARG A 429 8.71 3.11 -21.89
C ARG A 429 7.60 2.88 -22.90
N ARG A 430 6.79 1.85 -22.66
CA ARG A 430 5.52 1.70 -23.35
C ARG A 430 4.47 2.54 -22.63
N GLU A 431 4.06 3.65 -23.22
CA GLU A 431 2.89 4.39 -22.74
C GLU A 431 1.64 3.49 -22.79
N ALA A 432 0.68 3.70 -21.88
CA ALA A 432 -0.37 2.72 -21.62
C ALA A 432 -1.12 2.29 -22.90
N GLY A 433 -1.04 1.00 -23.21
CA GLY A 433 -1.84 0.39 -24.27
C GLY A 433 -1.28 0.45 -25.68
N VAL A 434 0.02 0.68 -25.88
CA VAL A 434 0.61 0.61 -27.25
C VAL A 434 0.31 -0.75 -27.88
N GLY A 435 -0.66 -0.83 -28.78
CA GLY A 435 -0.94 -2.00 -29.61
C GLY A 435 0.32 -2.44 -30.34
N THR A 436 0.39 -3.73 -30.62
CA THR A 436 1.46 -4.33 -31.38
C THR A 436 1.73 -3.55 -32.66
N ARG A 437 3.02 -3.48 -32.99
CA ARG A 437 3.57 -3.05 -34.28
C ARG A 437 2.63 -3.44 -35.43
N GLY A 438 2.11 -2.43 -36.14
CA GLY A 438 1.52 -2.59 -37.47
C GLY A 438 0.54 -3.75 -37.69
N ASP A 439 -0.59 -3.82 -36.96
CA ASP A 439 -1.80 -4.47 -37.48
C ASP A 439 -2.48 -3.60 -38.58
N GLN A 440 -1.66 -2.98 -39.45
CA GLN A 440 -2.11 -2.05 -40.49
C GLN A 440 -1.97 -2.60 -41.90
N GLU A 441 -1.43 -3.80 -42.08
CA GLU A 441 -1.64 -4.51 -43.33
C GLU A 441 -3.07 -5.04 -43.35
N GLY A 442 -3.99 -4.23 -43.86
CA GLY A 442 -5.32 -4.66 -44.31
C GLY A 442 -6.54 -4.14 -43.54
N ARG A 443 -6.39 -3.38 -42.44
CA ARG A 443 -7.55 -2.77 -41.76
C ARG A 443 -7.86 -1.38 -42.29
N LYS A 444 -9.05 -1.25 -42.87
CA LYS A 444 -9.67 0.01 -43.31
C LYS A 444 -9.70 1.01 -42.14
N PHE A 445 -9.17 2.21 -42.34
CA PHE A 445 -9.37 3.31 -41.39
C PHE A 445 -10.83 3.75 -41.43
N THR A 446 -11.42 4.06 -40.28
CA THR A 446 -12.58 4.96 -40.24
C THR A 446 -12.10 6.38 -40.54
N GLU A 447 -12.98 7.25 -41.04
CA GLU A 447 -12.63 8.64 -41.33
C GLU A 447 -12.03 9.35 -40.09
N ASP A 448 -12.69 9.23 -38.93
CA ASP A 448 -12.18 9.78 -37.67
C ASP A 448 -10.84 9.15 -37.26
N GLY A 449 -10.67 7.86 -37.50
CA GLY A 449 -9.42 7.15 -37.22
C GLY A 449 -8.25 7.63 -38.09
N PHE A 450 -8.53 7.97 -39.35
CA PHE A 450 -7.58 8.54 -40.29
C PHE A 450 -7.19 9.97 -39.88
N ARG A 451 -8.18 10.84 -39.63
CA ARG A 451 -7.95 12.24 -39.19
C ARG A 451 -7.15 12.30 -37.89
N ASN A 452 -7.52 11.50 -36.89
CA ASN A 452 -6.80 11.43 -35.62
C ASN A 452 -5.36 10.94 -35.79
N ALA A 453 -5.13 9.90 -36.61
CA ALA A 453 -3.78 9.41 -36.87
C ALA A 453 -2.91 10.46 -37.56
N CYS A 454 -3.43 11.13 -38.58
CA CYS A 454 -2.72 12.19 -39.29
C CYS A 454 -2.35 13.35 -38.35
N ARG A 455 -3.29 13.78 -37.50
CA ARG A 455 -3.03 14.82 -36.48
C ARG A 455 -1.93 14.43 -35.52
N ASP A 456 -2.01 13.25 -34.92
CA ASP A 456 -1.09 12.84 -33.87
C ASP A 456 0.34 12.74 -34.40
N ILE A 457 0.50 12.18 -35.61
CA ILE A 457 1.79 12.09 -36.29
C ILE A 457 2.29 13.46 -36.73
N ALA A 458 1.45 14.30 -37.33
CA ALA A 458 1.85 15.63 -37.76
C ALA A 458 2.28 16.53 -36.58
N THR A 459 1.57 16.42 -35.45
CA THR A 459 1.95 17.09 -34.20
C THR A 459 3.29 16.56 -33.68
N ALA A 460 3.53 15.26 -33.76
CA ALA A 460 4.82 14.69 -33.34
C ALA A 460 5.98 15.17 -34.24
N MET A 461 5.77 15.20 -35.56
CA MET A 461 6.76 15.70 -36.53
C MET A 461 7.10 17.18 -36.35
N ASP A 462 6.10 18.03 -36.07
CA ASP A 462 6.32 19.44 -35.73
C ASP A 462 7.19 19.58 -34.47
N ARG A 463 6.83 18.84 -33.42
CA ARG A 463 7.56 18.88 -32.14
C ARG A 463 8.99 18.37 -32.27
N LEU A 464 9.24 17.33 -33.08
CA LEU A 464 10.59 16.86 -33.40
C LEU A 464 11.40 17.94 -34.14
N GLY A 465 10.79 18.66 -35.08
CA GLY A 465 11.44 19.77 -35.79
C GLY A 465 11.88 20.88 -34.84
N ARG A 466 11.04 21.23 -33.86
CA ARG A 466 11.35 22.26 -32.83
C ARG A 466 12.53 21.91 -31.93
N VAL A 467 12.85 20.62 -31.78
CA VAL A 467 14.04 20.17 -31.03
C VAL A 467 15.21 19.83 -31.96
N ALA A 468 15.17 20.33 -33.20
CA ALA A 468 16.20 20.16 -34.24
C ALA A 468 16.50 18.69 -34.57
N ILE A 469 15.46 17.85 -34.62
CA ILE A 469 15.53 16.45 -35.01
C ILE A 469 14.76 16.24 -36.30
N SER A 470 15.44 15.68 -37.30
CA SER A 470 14.84 15.33 -38.59
C SER A 470 14.79 13.84 -38.83
N LEU A 471 13.64 13.36 -39.29
CA LEU A 471 13.46 11.97 -39.68
C LEU A 471 13.81 11.75 -41.16
N PRO A 472 14.41 10.58 -41.49
CA PRO A 472 14.74 10.25 -42.88
C PRO A 472 13.50 9.82 -43.69
N GLY A 473 12.46 9.35 -43.00
CA GLY A 473 11.25 8.84 -43.62
C GLY A 473 10.24 8.37 -42.58
N LEU A 474 8.99 8.20 -43.01
CA LEU A 474 7.90 7.72 -42.18
C LEU A 474 7.26 6.51 -42.84
N GLU A 475 7.36 5.36 -42.19
CA GLU A 475 6.79 4.10 -42.68
C GLU A 475 5.87 3.51 -41.60
N PRO A 476 4.85 2.71 -41.97
CA PRO A 476 3.89 2.16 -41.01
C PRO A 476 4.55 1.40 -39.84
N TRP A 477 5.67 0.72 -40.09
CA TRP A 477 6.40 -0.04 -39.07
C TRP A 477 7.15 0.83 -38.04
N ARG A 478 7.30 2.14 -38.29
CA ARG A 478 7.85 3.13 -37.35
C ARG A 478 6.80 3.70 -36.40
N LEU A 479 5.52 3.38 -36.62
CA LEU A 479 4.40 3.96 -35.86
C LEU A 479 3.87 2.99 -34.80
N GLY A 480 3.53 3.54 -33.64
CA GLY A 480 2.79 2.87 -32.58
C GLY A 480 1.38 3.45 -32.41
N LYS A 481 0.52 2.75 -31.68
CA LYS A 481 -0.84 3.21 -31.32
C LYS A 481 -1.15 2.83 -29.89
N ASP A 482 -1.50 3.75 -28.98
CA ASP A 482 -1.85 3.45 -27.58
C ASP A 482 -3.28 2.90 -27.38
N ALA A 483 -3.67 2.60 -26.12
CA ALA A 483 -5.00 2.03 -25.83
C ALA A 483 -6.13 3.02 -26.10
N GLY A 484 -5.85 4.32 -25.95
CA GLY A 484 -6.77 5.40 -26.32
C GLY A 484 -6.84 5.63 -27.84
N GLY A 485 -5.99 4.93 -28.59
CA GLY A 485 -5.95 4.95 -30.03
C GLY A 485 -5.12 6.07 -30.64
N ARG A 486 -4.38 6.82 -29.81
CA ARG A 486 -3.47 7.88 -30.25
C ARG A 486 -2.20 7.29 -30.87
N ARG A 487 -1.67 7.96 -31.89
CA ARG A 487 -0.47 7.51 -32.62
C ARG A 487 0.82 8.13 -32.09
N TRP A 488 1.90 7.36 -32.19
CA TRP A 488 3.23 7.71 -31.70
C TRP A 488 4.29 7.31 -32.74
N ILE A 489 5.41 8.03 -32.77
CA ILE A 489 6.58 7.63 -33.56
C ILE A 489 7.47 6.77 -32.66
N LEU A 490 7.52 5.48 -32.94
CA LEU A 490 8.22 4.47 -32.13
C LEU A 490 9.68 4.28 -32.55
N ASP A 491 10.00 4.47 -33.83
CA ASP A 491 11.33 4.13 -34.35
C ASP A 491 12.00 5.34 -35.04
N LEU A 492 12.97 5.93 -34.34
CA LEU A 492 13.79 7.05 -34.79
C LEU A 492 15.11 6.63 -35.47
N SER A 493 15.25 5.36 -35.88
CA SER A 493 16.46 4.87 -36.54
C SER A 493 16.78 5.68 -37.81
N GLY A 494 18.01 6.19 -37.89
CA GLY A 494 18.47 7.05 -38.99
C GLY A 494 18.03 8.53 -38.88
N ALA A 495 17.42 8.94 -37.78
CA ALA A 495 17.17 10.35 -37.50
C ALA A 495 18.50 11.09 -37.30
N SER A 496 18.56 12.34 -37.78
CA SER A 496 19.68 13.24 -37.52
C SER A 496 19.29 14.28 -36.49
N MET A 497 20.23 14.57 -35.59
CA MET A 497 20.09 15.54 -34.51
C MET A 497 21.17 16.60 -34.67
N ALA A 498 20.78 17.87 -34.74
CA ALA A 498 21.75 18.95 -34.81
C ALA A 498 22.54 19.11 -33.49
N GLY A 499 23.80 19.55 -33.56
CA GLY A 499 24.64 19.78 -32.38
C GLY A 499 24.08 20.86 -31.44
N SER A 500 23.48 21.91 -32.01
CA SER A 500 22.80 22.99 -31.30
C SER A 500 21.33 23.15 -31.76
N VAL A 501 20.50 23.70 -30.87
CA VAL A 501 19.11 24.06 -31.14
C VAL A 501 19.06 25.55 -31.46
N GLU A 502 19.35 25.88 -32.72
CA GLU A 502 19.36 27.23 -33.25
C GLU A 502 18.24 27.38 -34.29
N LEU A 503 17.85 28.61 -34.61
CA LEU A 503 16.75 28.88 -35.54
C LEU A 503 16.96 28.21 -36.91
N ASP A 504 18.21 28.20 -37.40
CA ASP A 504 18.54 27.60 -38.70
C ASP A 504 18.44 26.07 -38.67
N THR A 505 18.87 25.43 -37.58
CA THR A 505 18.81 23.98 -37.43
C THR A 505 17.38 23.50 -37.18
N ILE A 506 16.57 24.27 -36.44
CA ILE A 506 15.13 24.06 -36.30
C ILE A 506 14.45 24.18 -37.67
N GLY A 507 14.76 25.23 -38.43
CA GLY A 507 14.18 25.48 -39.75
C GLY A 507 14.47 24.34 -40.73
N ALA A 508 15.72 23.89 -40.79
CA ALA A 508 16.13 22.75 -41.61
C ALA A 508 15.43 21.45 -41.21
N ALA A 509 15.39 21.13 -39.90
CA ALA A 509 14.73 19.94 -39.40
C ALA A 509 13.21 19.95 -39.65
N SER A 510 12.57 21.09 -39.44
CA SER A 510 11.13 21.30 -39.66
C SER A 510 10.77 21.18 -41.14
N SER A 511 11.60 21.74 -42.04
CA SER A 511 11.44 21.60 -43.49
C SER A 511 11.54 20.14 -43.93
N GLN A 512 12.55 19.41 -43.44
CA GLN A 512 12.70 17.99 -43.74
C GLN A 512 11.53 17.15 -43.22
N ASN A 513 11.10 17.38 -41.99
CA ASN A 513 9.97 16.68 -41.39
C ASN A 513 8.66 16.97 -42.14
N THR A 514 8.46 18.19 -42.62
CA THR A 514 7.31 18.57 -43.46
C THR A 514 7.29 17.78 -44.76
N LYS A 515 8.43 17.68 -45.46
CA LYS A 515 8.55 16.89 -46.70
C LYS A 515 8.23 15.42 -46.47
N VAL A 516 8.77 14.83 -45.40
CA VAL A 516 8.53 13.44 -45.03
C VAL A 516 7.06 13.18 -44.70
N LEU A 517 6.46 14.07 -43.90
CA LEU A 517 5.05 13.97 -43.51
C LEU A 517 4.12 14.07 -44.73
N LYS A 518 4.37 15.04 -45.62
CA LYS A 518 3.61 15.24 -46.85
C LYS A 518 3.66 13.99 -47.74
N ALA A 519 4.86 13.43 -47.96
CA ALA A 519 5.02 12.21 -48.75
C ALA A 519 4.25 11.02 -48.15
N TRP A 520 4.29 10.87 -46.82
CA TRP A 520 3.55 9.82 -46.12
C TRP A 520 2.04 10.00 -46.21
N LEU A 521 1.52 11.22 -46.02
CA LEU A 521 0.10 11.53 -46.14
C LEU A 521 -0.44 11.21 -47.54
N LEU A 522 0.32 11.57 -48.59
CA LEU A 522 -0.02 11.22 -49.96
C LEU A 522 0.01 9.70 -50.17
N LYS A 523 1.06 8.99 -49.73
CA LYS A 523 1.13 7.51 -49.81
C LYS A 523 -0.04 6.83 -49.08
N LEU A 524 -0.44 7.37 -47.94
CA LEU A 524 -1.55 6.85 -47.14
C LEU A 524 -2.90 7.09 -47.84
N ALA A 525 -3.11 8.26 -48.44
CA ALA A 525 -4.29 8.58 -49.24
C ALA A 525 -4.48 7.61 -50.41
N HIS A 526 -3.40 7.30 -51.15
CA HIS A 526 -3.46 6.39 -52.29
C HIS A 526 -3.67 4.91 -51.92
N SER A 527 -3.35 4.52 -50.68
CA SER A 527 -3.49 3.13 -50.19
C SER A 527 -4.80 2.88 -49.44
N SER A 528 -5.58 3.93 -49.13
CA SER A 528 -6.86 3.81 -48.45
C SER A 528 -7.99 3.47 -49.44
N THR A 529 -8.49 2.24 -49.36
CA THR A 529 -9.65 1.78 -50.16
C THR A 529 -11.01 2.10 -49.54
N ALA A 530 -11.02 2.64 -48.32
CA ALA A 530 -12.25 2.85 -47.53
C ALA A 530 -12.67 4.32 -47.41
N TYR A 531 -11.71 5.22 -47.58
CA TYR A 531 -11.89 6.67 -47.54
C TYR A 531 -10.94 7.26 -48.58
N LEU A 532 -11.52 7.80 -49.65
CA LEU A 532 -10.79 8.58 -50.65
C LEU A 532 -10.84 10.04 -50.19
N PRO A 533 -9.70 10.66 -49.82
CA PRO A 533 -9.71 12.08 -49.48
C PRO A 533 -10.18 12.89 -50.69
N SER A 534 -10.88 14.00 -50.43
CA SER A 534 -11.38 14.88 -51.48
C SER A 534 -10.22 15.45 -52.31
N PRO A 535 -10.44 15.83 -53.58
CA PRO A 535 -9.45 16.54 -54.38
C PRO A 535 -8.93 17.81 -53.68
N GLU A 536 -9.81 18.52 -52.96
CA GLU A 536 -9.46 19.69 -52.15
C GLU A 536 -8.49 19.35 -51.01
N TRP A 537 -8.66 18.20 -50.36
CA TRP A 537 -7.73 17.72 -49.33
C TRP A 537 -6.34 17.47 -49.93
N LEU A 538 -6.26 16.83 -51.10
CA LEU A 538 -5.00 16.59 -51.79
C LEU A 538 -4.30 17.90 -52.16
N THR A 539 -5.04 18.87 -52.70
CA THR A 539 -4.50 20.21 -53.00
C THR A 539 -4.06 20.94 -51.73
N ALA A 540 -4.81 20.84 -50.63
CA ALA A 540 -4.46 21.48 -49.36
C ALA A 540 -3.22 20.87 -48.71
N VAL A 541 -3.06 19.54 -48.77
CA VAL A 541 -1.85 18.84 -48.30
C VAL A 541 -0.66 19.15 -49.21
N ASP A 542 -0.88 19.24 -50.52
CA ASP A 542 0.19 19.57 -51.47
C ASP A 542 0.67 21.02 -51.33
N GLY A 543 -0.25 21.96 -51.08
CA GLY A 543 0.06 23.38 -50.88
C GLY A 543 0.60 23.75 -49.49
N ALA A 544 0.65 22.81 -48.54
CA ALA A 544 1.10 23.10 -47.18
C ALA A 544 2.63 23.29 -47.11
N SER A 545 3.05 24.44 -46.55
CA SER A 545 4.46 24.84 -46.44
C SER A 545 5.17 24.33 -45.18
N ASP A 546 4.41 23.92 -44.16
CA ASP A 546 4.92 23.46 -42.86
C ASP A 546 4.02 22.39 -42.21
N CYS A 547 4.52 21.71 -41.18
CA CYS A 547 3.76 20.73 -40.40
C CYS A 547 2.44 21.30 -39.83
N PRO A 548 2.39 22.51 -39.23
CA PRO A 548 1.14 23.12 -38.78
C PRO A 548 0.10 23.33 -39.90
N ALA A 549 0.52 23.71 -41.10
CA ALA A 549 -0.34 23.84 -42.27
C ALA A 549 -0.86 22.48 -42.73
N LEU A 550 -0.03 21.44 -42.70
CA LEU A 550 -0.46 20.06 -42.94
C LEU A 550 -1.51 19.60 -41.91
N VAL A 551 -1.32 19.91 -40.62
CA VAL A 551 -2.33 19.65 -39.58
C VAL A 551 -3.65 20.36 -39.93
N ARG A 552 -3.61 21.65 -40.29
CA ARG A 552 -4.81 22.41 -40.66
C ARG A 552 -5.50 21.86 -41.90
N ALA A 553 -4.74 21.45 -42.91
CA ALA A 553 -5.27 20.84 -44.14
C ALA A 553 -6.03 19.54 -43.83
N VAL A 554 -5.48 18.69 -42.96
CA VAL A 554 -6.11 17.45 -42.49
C VAL A 554 -7.41 17.69 -41.69
N TYR A 555 -7.55 18.86 -41.07
CA TYR A 555 -8.72 19.20 -40.26
C TYR A 555 -9.87 19.84 -41.05
N ARG A 556 -9.56 20.62 -42.08
CA ARG A 556 -10.56 21.42 -42.81
C ARG A 556 -11.29 20.64 -43.90
N HIS A 557 -10.64 19.65 -44.49
CA HIS A 557 -11.15 18.78 -45.55
C HIS A 557 -11.05 17.34 -45.05
#